data_AF-A0A3N5KIZ7-F1
#
_entry.id   AF-A0A3N5KIZ7-F1
#
_cell.length_a   1.000
_cell.length_b   1.000
_cell.length_c   1.000
_cell.angle_alpha   90.00
_cell.angle_beta   90.00
_cell.angle_gamma   90.00
#
_symmetry.space_group_name_H-M   'P 1'
#
loop_
_entity.id
_entity.type
_entity.pdbx_description
1 polymer ?
#
loop_
_entity_poly.entity_id
_entity_poly.type
_entity_poly.pdbx_seq_one_letter_code
_entity_poly.pdbx_strand_id
1 'polypeptide(L)' 'MGDLAVGLRGVATATVTDANTASSLGSGDVPVFGTPALVALMEAAAVR' A
#
# COMPACT_ATOMS: atom_id res chain seq x y z
N MET A 1 3.69 -6.88 21.83
CA MET A 1 2.40 -6.80 21.12
C MET A 1 1.48 -5.93 21.96
N GLY A 2 1.17 -4.71 21.54
CA GLY A 2 0.21 -3.87 22.28
C GLY A 2 -1.22 -4.30 21.99
N ASP A 3 -2.14 -4.08 22.94
CA ASP A 3 -3.55 -4.46 22.76
C ASP A 3 -4.17 -3.76 21.55
N LEU A 4 -4.97 -4.51 20.80
CA LEU A 4 -5.77 -3.99 19.70
C LEU A 4 -7.01 -3.30 20.28
N ALA A 5 -7.27 -2.07 19.84
CA ALA A 5 -8.42 -1.28 20.26
C ALA A 5 -9.19 -0.76 19.04
N VAL A 6 -10.52 -0.73 19.15
CA VAL A 6 -11.38 -0.14 18.12
C VAL A 6 -11.01 1.33 17.95
N GLY A 7 -10.85 1.76 16.69
CA GLY A 7 -10.43 3.11 16.36
C GLY A 7 -8.92 3.34 16.36
N LEU A 8 -8.10 2.31 16.58
CA LEU A 8 -6.66 2.39 16.32
C LEU A 8 -6.38 2.79 14.87
N ARG A 9 -5.39 3.68 14.68
CA ARG A 9 -4.98 4.17 13.36
C ARG A 9 -3.50 3.89 13.14
N GLY A 10 -3.18 3.42 11.94
CA GLY A 10 -1.81 3.33 11.44
C GLY A 10 -1.67 4.11 10.15
N VAL A 11 -0.45 4.54 9.85
CA VAL A 11 -0.14 5.37 8.68
C VAL A 11 1.13 4.81 8.05
N ALA A 12 1.08 4.62 6.73
CA ALA A 12 2.23 4.33 5.92
C ALA A 12 2.21 5.23 4.69
N THR A 13 3.39 5.56 4.18
CA THR A 13 3.56 6.39 2.99
C THR A 13 4.50 5.70 2.01
N ALA A 14 4.18 5.79 0.72
CA ALA A 14 5.06 5.33 -0.34
C ALA A 14 5.17 6.40 -1.43
N THR A 15 6.37 6.54 -1.99
CA THR A 15 6.59 7.34 -3.20
C THR A 15 6.22 6.49 -4.42
N VAL A 16 5.47 7.07 -5.35
CA VAL A 16 5.19 6.41 -6.63
C VAL A 16 6.48 6.38 -7.44
N THR A 17 6.85 5.19 -7.91
CA THR A 17 8.03 4.91 -8.74
C THR A 17 7.62 3.96 -9.85
N ASP A 18 8.41 3.84 -10.91
CA ASP A 18 8.09 2.93 -12.02
C ASP A 18 7.81 1.51 -11.52
N ALA A 19 8.58 1.02 -10.54
CA ALA A 19 8.45 -0.33 -9.98
C ALA A 19 7.09 -0.62 -9.30
N ASN A 20 6.35 0.40 -8.88
CA ASN A 20 5.05 0.25 -8.20
C ASN A 20 3.87 0.79 -9.02
N THR A 21 4.06 0.96 -10.33
CA THR A 21 2.98 1.31 -11.25
C THR A 21 2.09 0.11 -11.59
N ALA A 22 0.85 0.38 -12.00
CA ALA A 22 -0.08 -0.62 -12.48
C ALA A 22 0.48 -1.39 -13.68
N SER A 23 1.16 -0.69 -14.60
CA SER A 23 1.82 -1.29 -15.76
C SER A 23 2.98 -2.21 -15.40
N SER A 24 3.79 -1.85 -14.40
CA SER A 24 4.90 -2.70 -13.96
C SER A 24 4.45 -3.90 -13.12
N LEU A 25 3.34 -3.77 -12.39
CA LEU A 25 2.80 -4.83 -11.54
C LEU A 25 1.72 -5.69 -12.23
N GLY A 26 1.37 -5.38 -13.48
CA GLY A 26 0.39 -6.15 -14.26
C GLY A 26 -1.06 -5.96 -13.82
N SER A 27 -1.40 -4.85 -13.16
CA SER A 27 -2.77 -4.55 -12.71
C SER A 27 -3.52 -3.56 -13.64
N GLY A 28 -2.92 -3.19 -14.76
CA GLY A 28 -3.47 -2.28 -15.77
C GLY A 28 -2.36 -1.64 -16.61
N ASP A 29 -2.70 -0.99 -17.73
CA ASP A 29 -1.68 -0.57 -18.72
C ASP A 29 -1.19 0.89 -18.58
N VAL A 30 -1.71 1.63 -17.60
CA VAL A 30 -1.39 3.06 -17.41
C VAL A 30 -0.37 3.29 -16.28
N PRO A 31 0.49 4.33 -16.38
CA PRO A 31 1.55 4.60 -15.39
C PRO A 31 1.01 5.30 -14.14
N VAL A 32 0.11 4.62 -13.42
CA VAL A 32 -0.49 5.07 -12.15
C VAL A 32 -0.10 4.11 -11.04
N PHE A 33 -0.27 4.50 -9.77
CA PHE A 33 0.00 3.61 -8.64
C PHE A 33 -0.86 2.35 -8.71
N GLY A 34 -0.23 1.17 -8.67
CA GLY A 34 -0.92 -0.10 -8.90
C GLY A 34 -1.77 -0.56 -7.71
N THR A 35 -2.90 -1.23 -7.98
CA THR A 35 -3.74 -1.84 -6.94
C THR A 35 -2.94 -2.78 -6.02
N PRO A 36 -2.00 -3.62 -6.51
CA PRO A 36 -1.18 -4.47 -5.63
C PRO A 36 -0.28 -3.65 -4.68
N ALA A 37 0.26 -2.52 -5.16
CA ALA A 37 1.08 -1.64 -4.33
C ALA A 37 0.26 -0.93 -3.24
N LEU A 38 -1.00 -0.57 -3.53
CA LEU A 38 -1.92 -0.03 -2.54
C LEU A 38 -2.24 -1.04 -1.44
N VAL A 39 -2.52 -2.30 -1.79
CA VAL A 39 -2.77 -3.37 -0.80
C VAL A 39 -1.55 -3.55 0.10
N ALA A 40 -0.36 -3.64 -0.47
CA ALA A 40 0.88 -3.72 0.30
C ALA A 40 1.08 -2.51 1.23
N LEU A 41 0.71 -1.31 0.80
CA LEU A 41 0.78 -0.10 1.64
C LEU A 41 -0.25 -0.12 2.78
N MET A 42 -1.46 -0.65 2.54
CA MET A 42 -2.47 -0.84 3.58
C MET A 42 -2.02 -1.87 4.61
N GLU A 43 -1.42 -2.98 4.17
CA GLU A 43 -0.79 -3.96 5.05
C GLU A 43 0.28 -3.29 5.91
N ALA A 44 1.22 -2.56 5.30
CA ALA A 44 2.26 -1.83 6.02
C ALA A 44 1.71 -0.83 7.06
N ALA A 45 0.57 -0.19 6.78
CA ALA A 45 -0.09 0.69 7.74
C ALA A 45 -0.79 -0.07 8.87
N ALA A 46 -1.16 -1.34 8.66
CA ALA A 46 -1.85 -2.16 9.64
C ALA A 46 -0.89 -2.97 10.54
N VAL A 47 0.34 -3.24 10.07
CA VAL A 47 1.36 -3.94 10.88
C VAL A 47 2.02 -2.96 11.86
N ARG A 48 2.31 -3.43 13.07
CA ARG A 48 3.08 -2.75 14.11
C ARG A 48 4.46 -3.37 14.25
#